data_AF-A0A2D9DZ51-F1
#
_entry.id   AF-A0A2D9DZ51-F1
#
_cell.length_a   1.000
_cell.length_b   1.000
_cell.length_c   1.000
_cell.angle_alpha   90.00
_cell.angle_beta   90.00
_cell.angle_gamma   90.00
#
_symmetry.space_group_name_H-M   'P 1'
#
loop_
_entity.id
_entity.type
_entity.pdbx_description
1 polymer ?
#
loop_
_entity_poly.entity_id
_entity_poly.type
_entity_poly.pdbx_seq_one_letter_code
_entity_poly.pdbx_strand_id
1 'polypeptide(L)'
;MQNLKMINQTFLLGLFILSLNSCTESIKKTSKFIYEIEESSVQLKILNGNDYLTYNTPIRVDFEWKNIEPETVSIYGAGIKLLRIKNEVTQTEINIERHHLISDTLDIKLSFELNGQKTSTYFNIPVKN
;
A
#
# COMPACT_ATOMS: atom_id res chain seq x y z
N MET A 1 26.82 -27.97 45.99
CA MET A 1 25.66 -27.08 45.76
C MET A 1 26.07 -25.82 44.95
N GLN A 2 26.92 -25.98 43.91
CA GLN A 2 27.40 -24.87 43.06
C GLN A 2 26.99 -25.03 41.58
N ASN A 3 26.73 -26.26 41.12
CA ASN A 3 26.37 -26.53 39.73
C ASN A 3 24.95 -26.10 39.32
N LEU A 4 23.98 -26.02 40.26
CA LEU A 4 22.62 -25.53 39.94
C LEU A 4 22.58 -24.02 39.65
N LYS A 5 23.45 -23.22 40.29
CA LYS A 5 23.50 -21.76 40.08
C LYS A 5 24.01 -21.41 38.67
N MET A 6 24.99 -22.17 38.19
CA MET A 6 25.63 -21.96 36.90
C MET A 6 24.69 -22.33 35.73
N ILE A 7 23.91 -23.40 35.87
CA ILE A 7 22.90 -23.83 34.88
C ILE A 7 21.79 -22.79 34.72
N ASN A 8 21.33 -22.18 35.83
CA ASN A 8 20.29 -21.13 35.76
C ASN A 8 20.78 -19.86 35.05
N GLN A 9 22.05 -19.48 35.23
CA GLN A 9 22.62 -18.31 34.53
C GLN A 9 22.80 -18.55 33.04
N THR A 10 23.28 -19.73 32.62
CA THR A 10 23.39 -20.06 31.18
C THR A 10 22.03 -20.23 30.52
N PHE A 11 21.03 -20.76 31.23
CA PHE A 11 19.67 -20.90 30.70
C PHE A 11 18.98 -19.55 30.50
N LEU A 12 19.14 -18.62 31.45
CA LEU A 12 18.65 -17.24 31.33
C LEU A 12 19.33 -16.48 30.18
N LEU A 13 20.64 -16.71 29.96
CA LEU A 13 21.37 -16.09 28.85
C LEU A 13 20.87 -16.59 27.48
N GLY A 14 20.56 -17.89 27.37
CA GLY A 14 20.02 -18.50 26.14
C GLY A 14 18.63 -17.97 25.75
N LEU A 15 17.74 -17.77 26.74
CA LEU A 15 16.42 -17.17 26.54
C LEU A 15 16.51 -15.71 26.05
N PHE A 16 17.51 -14.96 26.51
CA PHE A 16 17.72 -13.57 26.09
C PHE A 16 18.14 -13.48 24.61
N ILE A 17 19.01 -14.39 24.13
CA ILE A 17 19.46 -14.42 22.73
C ILE A 17 18.32 -14.85 21.77
N LEU A 18 17.43 -15.72 22.22
CA LEU A 18 16.25 -16.13 21.43
C LEU A 18 15.21 -15.00 21.31
N SER A 19 15.08 -14.15 22.33
CA SER A 19 14.17 -12.99 22.29
C SER A 19 14.58 -11.91 21.27
N LEU A 20 15.89 -11.79 20.97
CA LEU A 20 16.41 -10.82 19.99
C LEU A 20 16.20 -11.25 18.53
N ASN A 21 16.02 -12.55 18.26
CA ASN A 21 15.77 -13.06 16.91
C ASN A 21 14.27 -13.15 16.56
N SER A 22 13.37 -12.91 17.51
CA SER A 22 11.92 -12.97 17.29
C SER A 22 11.33 -11.73 16.61
N CYS A 23 12.10 -10.65 16.45
CA CYS A 23 11.70 -9.52 15.60
C CYS A 23 12.29 -9.72 14.20
N THR A 24 11.88 -10.78 13.52
CA THR A 24 11.80 -10.68 12.06
C THR A 24 10.57 -9.83 11.79
N GLU A 25 10.76 -8.51 11.75
CA GLU A 25 9.78 -7.65 11.09
C GLU A 25 9.61 -8.25 9.70
N SER A 26 8.45 -8.86 9.44
CA SER A 26 8.07 -9.17 8.07
C SER A 26 8.15 -7.84 7.34
N ILE A 27 9.19 -7.67 6.53
CA ILE A 27 9.30 -6.58 5.57
C ILE A 27 8.09 -6.80 4.66
N LYS A 28 6.97 -6.15 5.00
CA LYS A 28 5.75 -6.20 4.21
C LYS A 28 6.14 -5.71 2.83
N LYS A 29 6.05 -6.65 1.88
CA LYS A 29 6.14 -6.50 0.42
C LYS A 29 6.32 -5.06 -0.05
N THR A 30 7.45 -4.82 -0.73
CA THR A 30 7.62 -3.76 -1.72
C THR A 30 6.27 -3.48 -2.40
N SER A 31 5.74 -2.28 -2.22
CA SER A 31 4.39 -1.97 -2.70
C SER A 31 4.33 -2.14 -4.21
N LYS A 32 3.43 -2.99 -4.67
CA LYS A 32 3.31 -3.38 -6.09
C LYS A 32 2.91 -2.21 -7.01
N PHE A 33 2.35 -1.14 -6.45
CA PHE A 33 1.75 -0.04 -7.20
C PHE A 33 2.50 1.26 -6.89
N ILE A 34 3.67 1.43 -7.52
CA ILE A 34 4.45 2.68 -7.48
C ILE A 34 4.68 3.13 -8.91
N TYR A 35 4.52 4.43 -9.15
CA TYR A 35 5.05 5.12 -10.31
C TYR A 35 6.05 6.19 -9.84
N GLU A 36 7.22 6.23 -10.44
CA GLU A 36 8.32 7.14 -10.13
C GLU A 36 8.83 7.81 -11.40
N ILE A 37 9.04 9.13 -11.34
CA ILE A 37 9.67 9.91 -12.38
C ILE A 37 10.48 11.04 -11.73
N GLU A 38 11.79 11.07 -12.01
CA GLU A 38 12.73 12.00 -11.37
C GLU A 38 12.63 11.94 -9.82
N GLU A 39 12.31 13.06 -9.16
CA GLU A 39 12.10 13.14 -7.71
C GLU A 39 10.63 12.98 -7.31
N SER A 40 9.72 12.82 -8.28
CA SER A 40 8.28 12.73 -8.08
C SER A 40 7.79 11.29 -8.09
N SER A 41 6.79 10.98 -7.27
CA SER A 41 6.21 9.65 -7.26
C SER A 41 4.76 9.62 -6.81
N VAL A 42 4.07 8.55 -7.18
CA VAL A 42 2.80 8.18 -6.59
C VAL A 42 2.82 6.71 -6.22
N GLN A 43 2.36 6.41 -5.01
CA GLN A 43 2.19 5.07 -4.49
C GLN A 43 0.71 4.83 -4.18
N LEU A 44 0.16 3.72 -4.68
CA LEU A 44 -1.17 3.26 -4.32
C LEU A 44 -1.06 2.20 -3.22
N LYS A 45 -1.79 2.42 -2.12
CA LYS A 45 -1.89 1.50 -0.98
C LYS A 45 -3.31 1.00 -0.81
N ILE A 46 -3.49 -0.31 -0.93
CA ILE A 46 -4.77 -0.98 -0.63
C ILE A 46 -4.79 -1.31 0.87
N LEU A 47 -5.78 -0.78 1.60
CA LEU A 47 -5.81 -0.87 3.06
C LEU A 47 -6.54 -2.10 3.62
N ASN A 48 -6.87 -3.08 2.76
CA ASN A 48 -7.48 -4.35 3.17
C ASN A 48 -6.46 -5.42 3.61
N GLY A 49 -5.16 -5.10 3.61
CA GLY A 49 -4.09 -6.04 3.92
C GLY A 49 -3.67 -6.96 2.77
N ASN A 50 -4.30 -6.85 1.61
CA ASN A 50 -4.02 -7.62 0.40
C ASN A 50 -3.42 -6.73 -0.71
N ASP A 51 -2.97 -7.36 -1.80
CA ASP A 51 -2.50 -6.70 -3.02
C ASP A 51 -3.54 -6.70 -4.16
N TYR A 52 -4.82 -6.87 -3.79
CA TYR A 52 -5.96 -6.94 -4.70
C TYR A 52 -7.23 -6.34 -4.07
N LEU A 53 -8.20 -5.99 -4.92
CA LEU A 53 -9.55 -5.57 -4.53
C LEU A 53 -10.52 -6.76 -4.58
N THR A 54 -11.63 -6.67 -3.84
CA THR A 54 -12.68 -7.68 -3.84
C THR A 54 -13.96 -7.09 -4.43
N TYR A 55 -14.64 -7.86 -5.28
CA TYR A 55 -15.92 -7.44 -5.84
C TYR A 55 -16.96 -7.14 -4.75
N ASN A 56 -17.84 -6.17 -5.05
CA ASN A 56 -18.98 -5.76 -4.22
C ASN A 56 -18.61 -5.41 -2.77
N THR A 57 -17.35 -5.07 -2.52
CA THR A 57 -16.82 -4.75 -1.20
C THR A 57 -16.14 -3.38 -1.27
N PRO A 58 -16.61 -2.37 -0.51
CA PRO A 58 -15.94 -1.08 -0.45
C PRO A 58 -14.58 -1.25 0.25
N ILE A 59 -13.50 -0.93 -0.47
CA ILE A 59 -12.13 -1.05 0.03
C ILE A 59 -11.48 0.33 0.04
N ARG A 60 -10.84 0.67 1.16
CA ARG A 60 -10.07 1.90 1.29
C ARG A 60 -8.75 1.78 0.54
N VAL A 61 -8.48 2.79 -0.28
CA VAL A 61 -7.26 2.91 -1.07
C VAL A 61 -6.71 4.32 -0.93
N ASP A 62 -5.44 4.41 -0.56
CA ASP A 62 -4.73 5.68 -0.43
C ASP A 62 -3.77 5.85 -1.60
N PHE A 63 -3.75 7.06 -2.17
CA PHE A 63 -2.74 7.50 -3.11
C PHE A 63 -1.82 8.47 -2.38
N GLU A 64 -0.57 8.07 -2.17
CA GLU A 64 0.46 8.90 -1.56
C GLU A 64 1.29 9.53 -2.68
N TRP A 65 1.26 10.84 -2.73
CA TRP A 65 1.93 11.66 -3.72
C TRP A 65 3.24 12.19 -3.12
N LYS A 66 4.30 12.27 -3.92
CA LYS A 66 5.55 12.90 -3.51
C LYS A 66 5.95 13.88 -4.59
N ASN A 67 6.20 15.13 -4.20
CA ASN A 67 6.57 16.22 -5.12
C ASN A 67 5.58 16.44 -6.27
N ILE A 68 4.29 16.15 -6.05
CA ILE A 68 3.20 16.36 -6.99
C ILE A 68 2.15 17.24 -6.30
N GLU A 69 1.76 18.33 -6.94
CA GLU A 69 0.76 19.26 -6.40
C GLU A 69 -0.64 18.62 -6.43
N PRO A 70 -1.31 18.46 -5.27
CA PRO A 70 -2.60 17.74 -5.19
C PRO A 70 -3.72 18.35 -6.04
N GLU A 71 -3.66 19.64 -6.33
CA GLU A 71 -4.64 20.37 -7.15
C GLU A 71 -4.56 20.02 -8.64
N THR A 72 -3.43 19.48 -9.10
CA THR A 72 -3.24 19.05 -10.49
C THR A 72 -3.67 17.61 -10.73
N VAL A 73 -3.91 16.86 -9.64
CA VAL A 73 -4.16 15.42 -9.68
C VAL A 73 -5.60 15.11 -10.07
N SER A 74 -5.75 14.13 -10.94
CA SER A 74 -7.03 13.50 -11.27
C SER A 74 -6.89 11.97 -11.27
N ILE A 75 -7.82 11.30 -10.61
CA ILE A 75 -7.87 9.84 -10.44
C ILE A 75 -9.13 9.32 -11.14
N TYR A 76 -8.97 8.40 -12.09
CA TYR A 76 -10.08 7.85 -12.86
C TYR A 76 -10.09 6.33 -12.77
N GLY A 77 -11.28 5.75 -12.56
CA GLY A 77 -11.50 4.31 -12.53
C GLY A 77 -12.91 3.98 -12.06
N ALA A 78 -13.37 2.77 -12.36
CA ALA A 78 -14.70 2.31 -11.97
C ALA A 78 -14.83 2.21 -10.44
N GLY A 79 -15.95 2.70 -9.90
CA GLY A 79 -16.29 2.54 -8.49
C GLY A 79 -15.44 3.37 -7.51
N ILE A 80 -14.60 4.29 -8.01
CA ILE A 80 -13.76 5.15 -7.16
C ILE A 80 -14.62 6.29 -6.60
N LYS A 81 -14.60 6.42 -5.27
CA LYS A 81 -15.19 7.52 -4.53
C LYS A 81 -14.09 8.26 -3.76
N LEU A 82 -13.93 9.55 -4.04
CA LEU A 82 -13.07 10.43 -3.26
C LEU A 82 -13.66 10.63 -1.87
N LEU A 83 -12.85 10.45 -0.83
CA LEU A 83 -13.25 10.65 0.55
C LEU A 83 -12.70 11.96 1.10
N ARG A 84 -11.39 12.17 0.92
CA ARG A 84 -10.66 13.32 1.45
C ARG A 84 -9.31 13.44 0.76
N ILE A 85 -8.85 14.67 0.62
CA ILE A 85 -7.45 15.00 0.33
C ILE A 85 -6.87 15.64 1.60
N LYS A 86 -5.77 15.09 2.11
CA LYS A 86 -5.09 15.64 3.29
C LYS A 86 -3.59 15.52 3.08
N ASN A 87 -2.90 16.67 3.12
CA ASN A 87 -1.48 16.76 2.80
C ASN A 87 -1.22 16.15 1.41
N GLU A 88 -0.24 15.26 1.31
CA GLU A 88 0.13 14.57 0.07
C GLU A 88 -0.59 13.23 -0.09
N VAL A 89 -1.75 13.03 0.57
CA VAL A 89 -2.51 11.78 0.50
C VAL A 89 -3.94 12.03 0.02
N THR A 90 -4.31 11.34 -1.07
CA THR A 90 -5.68 11.27 -1.55
C THR A 90 -6.32 9.96 -1.09
N GLN A 91 -7.28 10.07 -0.18
CA GLN A 91 -8.00 8.92 0.38
C GLN A 91 -9.24 8.62 -0.45
N THR A 92 -9.36 7.37 -0.88
CA THR A 92 -10.47 6.90 -1.71
C THR A 92 -11.10 5.64 -1.15
N GLU A 93 -12.33 5.39 -1.55
CA GLU A 93 -13.01 4.12 -1.39
C GLU A 93 -13.32 3.58 -2.78
N ILE A 94 -12.98 2.33 -3.04
CA ILE A 94 -13.24 1.68 -4.32
C ILE A 94 -14.21 0.54 -4.06
N ASN A 95 -15.37 0.59 -4.72
CA ASN A 95 -16.33 -0.51 -4.72
C ASN A 95 -16.68 -0.88 -6.17
N ILE A 96 -16.25 -2.07 -6.59
CA ILE A 96 -16.42 -2.54 -7.96
C ILE A 96 -17.48 -3.63 -8.00
N GLU A 97 -18.52 -3.39 -8.78
CA GLU A 97 -19.50 -4.42 -9.09
C GLU A 97 -18.98 -5.34 -10.19
N ARG A 98 -19.22 -6.65 -10.07
CA ARG A 98 -18.65 -7.65 -10.99
C ARG A 98 -18.94 -7.37 -12.47
N HIS A 99 -20.12 -6.83 -12.76
CA HIS A 99 -20.55 -6.57 -14.13
C HIS A 99 -19.92 -5.31 -14.75
N HIS A 100 -19.16 -4.52 -13.98
CA HIS A 100 -18.48 -3.31 -14.47
C HIS A 100 -17.11 -3.57 -15.10
N LEU A 101 -16.54 -4.77 -14.94
CA LEU A 101 -15.23 -5.11 -15.50
C LEU A 101 -15.31 -6.21 -16.55
N ILE A 102 -14.53 -6.04 -17.63
CA ILE A 102 -14.36 -7.04 -18.70
C ILE A 102 -13.38 -8.14 -18.25
N SER A 103 -12.49 -7.84 -17.30
CA SER A 103 -11.50 -8.75 -16.75
C SER A 103 -11.37 -8.57 -15.24
N ASP A 104 -10.72 -9.52 -14.55
CA ASP A 104 -10.43 -9.47 -13.11
C ASP A 104 -9.30 -8.47 -12.77
N THR A 105 -9.31 -7.31 -13.41
CA THR A 105 -8.33 -6.23 -13.25
C THR A 105 -9.03 -4.89 -13.39
N LEU A 106 -8.87 -4.02 -12.40
CA LEU A 106 -9.26 -2.62 -12.45
C LEU A 106 -8.09 -1.77 -12.96
N ASP A 107 -8.34 -1.05 -14.03
CA ASP A 107 -7.43 -0.03 -14.53
C ASP A 107 -7.76 1.32 -13.86
N ILE A 108 -6.82 1.83 -13.07
CA ILE A 108 -6.88 3.17 -12.51
C ILE A 108 -5.93 4.06 -13.28
N LYS A 109 -6.47 5.07 -13.95
CA LYS A 109 -5.68 6.12 -14.61
C LYS A 109 -5.42 7.26 -13.65
N LEU A 110 -4.17 7.68 -13.58
CA LEU A 110 -3.75 8.89 -12.87
C LEU A 110 -3.30 9.92 -13.90
N SER A 111 -3.70 11.17 -13.71
CA SER A 111 -3.23 12.32 -14.46
C SER A 111 -2.82 13.41 -13.48
N PHE A 112 -1.69 14.05 -13.70
CA PHE A 112 -1.18 15.14 -12.87
C PHE A 112 -0.24 16.02 -13.68
N GLU A 113 0.15 17.17 -13.16
CA GLU A 113 1.11 18.07 -13.81
C GLU A 113 2.48 17.99 -13.13
N LEU A 114 3.53 17.89 -13.94
CA LEU A 114 4.94 17.99 -13.54
C LEU A 114 5.61 19.07 -14.36
N ASN A 115 6.18 20.09 -13.72
CA ASN A 115 6.87 21.19 -14.39
C ASN A 115 6.03 21.85 -15.51
N GLY A 116 4.71 21.97 -15.28
CA GLY A 116 3.75 22.53 -16.25
C GLY A 116 3.38 21.59 -17.41
N GLN A 117 3.83 20.33 -17.39
CA GLN A 117 3.47 19.33 -18.40
C GLN A 117 2.52 18.29 -17.82
N LYS A 118 1.51 17.90 -18.59
CA LYS A 118 0.59 16.82 -18.20
C LYS A 118 1.28 15.47 -18.30
N THR A 119 1.31 14.76 -17.19
CA THR A 119 1.79 13.38 -17.07
C THR A 119 0.60 12.46 -16.80
N SER A 120 0.66 11.24 -17.30
CA SER A 120 -0.34 10.21 -17.01
C SER A 120 0.31 8.86 -16.81
N THR A 121 -0.24 8.08 -15.88
CA THR A 121 0.18 6.71 -15.60
C THR A 121 -1.04 5.85 -15.27
N TYR A 122 -0.85 4.53 -15.21
CA TYR A 122 -1.91 3.57 -14.92
C TYR A 122 -1.46 2.59 -13.84
N PHE A 123 -2.38 2.25 -12.94
CA PHE A 123 -2.25 1.10 -12.06
C PHE A 123 -3.28 0.04 -12.44
N ASN A 124 -2.79 -1.17 -12.76
CA ASN A 124 -3.63 -2.33 -13.05
C ASN A 124 -3.74 -3.18 -11.79
N ILE A 125 -4.88 -3.10 -11.10
CA ILE A 125 -5.09 -3.73 -9.80
C ILE A 125 -5.91 -5.01 -9.98
N PRO A 126 -5.44 -6.18 -9.54
CA PRO A 126 -6.24 -7.39 -9.59
C PRO A 126 -7.52 -7.26 -8.76
N VAL A 127 -8.61 -7.83 -9.25
CA VAL A 127 -9.90 -7.92 -8.54
C VAL A 127 -10.27 -9.37 -8.37
N LYS A 128 -10.67 -9.78 -7.17
CA LYS A 128 -10.97 -11.17 -6.82
C LYS A 128 -12.33 -11.29 -6.15
N ASN A 129 -12.80 -12.53 -6.04
CA ASN A 129 -13.95 -12.89 -5.21
C ASN A 129 -13.52 -13.21 -3.78
#